data_AF-A0A327SB84-F1
#
_entry.id   AF-A0A327SB84-F1
#
_cell.length_a   1.000
_cell.length_b   1.000
_cell.length_c   1.000
_cell.angle_alpha   90.00
_cell.angle_beta   90.00
_cell.angle_gamma   90.00
#
_symmetry.space_group_name_H-M   'P 1'
#
loop_
_entity.id
_entity.type
_entity.pdbx_description
1 polymer ?
#
loop_
_entity_poly.entity_id
_entity_poly.type
_entity_poly.pdbx_seq_one_letter_code
_entity_poly.pdbx_strand_id
1 'polypeptide(L)'
;MKPINAQELNKSYRLFIFNFISLTIFSVICVYLFFAASRFEYELLEKEVKQTEQLLSKRKDINTKFDMILLRFKQLSKYTSINSEEMNNQAIMLEDIQNTNFKIKDIIKKEKTTVSSFLLYKKMTDDVSQMAGIQDSLFTTRFQIENVKTQLDGCFKTNNNAAKKIRGGRFTR
;
A
#
# COMPACT_ATOMS: atom_id res chain seq x y z
N MET A 1 -93.37 0.35 15.86
CA MET A 1 -91.90 0.47 15.84
C MET A 1 -91.31 -0.88 16.24
N LYS A 2 -90.47 -1.51 15.41
CA LYS A 2 -89.88 -2.83 15.70
C LYS A 2 -88.98 -2.73 16.94
N PRO A 3 -89.08 -3.66 17.91
CA PRO A 3 -88.21 -3.65 19.08
C PRO A 3 -86.77 -3.84 18.62
N ILE A 4 -85.91 -2.90 19.01
CA ILE A 4 -84.48 -2.92 18.73
C ILE A 4 -83.89 -4.10 19.50
N ASN A 5 -83.34 -5.08 18.77
CA ASN A 5 -82.67 -6.23 19.36
C ASN A 5 -81.32 -5.78 19.95
N ALA A 6 -81.36 -5.25 21.17
CA ALA A 6 -80.20 -4.66 21.85
C ALA A 6 -79.05 -5.65 22.07
N GLN A 7 -79.32 -6.96 22.06
CA GLN A 7 -78.30 -8.00 22.20
C GLN A 7 -77.45 -8.17 20.94
N GLU A 8 -78.05 -8.15 19.75
CA GLU A 8 -77.30 -8.20 18.48
C GLU A 8 -76.49 -6.93 18.25
N LEU A 9 -77.04 -5.78 18.65
CA LEU A 9 -76.34 -4.50 18.57
C LEU A 9 -75.08 -4.50 19.45
N ASN A 10 -75.20 -4.92 20.71
CA ASN A 10 -74.06 -4.96 21.64
C ASN A 10 -72.98 -5.96 21.22
N LYS A 11 -73.37 -7.12 20.67
CA LYS A 11 -72.42 -8.11 20.15
C LYS A 11 -71.62 -7.56 18.96
N SER A 12 -72.31 -6.90 18.03
CA SER A 12 -71.71 -6.27 16.86
C SER A 12 -70.79 -5.11 17.26
N TYR A 13 -71.18 -4.31 18.25
CA TYR A 13 -70.35 -3.20 18.77
C TYR A 13 -69.07 -3.71 19.45
N ARG A 14 -69.14 -4.78 20.26
CA ARG A 14 -67.96 -5.40 20.86
C ARG A 14 -67.01 -5.96 19.80
N LEU A 15 -67.53 -6.61 18.76
CA LEU A 15 -66.72 -7.12 17.66
C LEU A 15 -66.04 -5.97 16.91
N PHE A 16 -66.75 -4.87 16.65
CA PHE A 16 -66.19 -3.68 16.02
C PHE A 16 -65.07 -3.06 16.85
N ILE A 17 -65.29 -2.87 18.16
CA ILE A 17 -64.26 -2.33 19.07
C ILE A 17 -63.03 -3.24 19.09
N PHE A 18 -63.22 -4.57 19.17
CA PHE A 18 -62.10 -5.51 19.17
C PHE A 18 -61.29 -5.44 17.87
N ASN A 19 -61.97 -5.45 16.72
CA ASN A 19 -61.30 -5.31 15.42
C ASN A 19 -60.58 -3.96 15.30
N PHE A 20 -61.19 -2.87 15.76
CA PHE A 20 -60.58 -1.54 15.74
C PHE A 20 -59.32 -1.47 16.61
N ILE A 21 -59.37 -2.01 17.83
CA ILE A 21 -58.21 -2.08 18.72
C ILE A 21 -57.11 -2.96 18.10
N SER A 22 -57.45 -4.13 17.57
CA SER A 22 -56.50 -5.03 16.91
C SER A 22 -55.79 -4.34 15.73
N LEU A 23 -56.54 -3.63 14.89
CA LEU A 23 -56.01 -2.92 13.73
C LEU A 23 -55.13 -1.74 14.14
N THR A 24 -55.49 -1.05 15.23
CA THR A 24 -54.69 0.03 15.82
C THR A 24 -53.36 -0.50 16.36
N ILE A 25 -53.39 -1.60 17.13
CA ILE A 25 -52.18 -2.26 17.64
C ILE A 25 -51.29 -2.72 16.49
N PHE A 26 -51.88 -3.36 15.48
CA PHE A 26 -51.15 -3.82 14.30
C PHE A 26 -50.47 -2.65 13.57
N SER A 27 -51.17 -1.53 13.38
CA SER A 27 -50.59 -0.31 12.80
C SER A 27 -49.41 0.21 13.62
N VAL A 28 -49.50 0.24 14.95
CA VAL A 28 -48.40 0.67 15.82
C VAL A 28 -47.20 -0.28 15.71
N ILE A 29 -47.44 -1.58 15.63
CA ILE A 29 -46.38 -2.59 15.44
C ILE A 29 -45.69 -2.40 14.09
N CYS A 30 -46.43 -2.16 13.00
CA CYS A 30 -45.84 -1.90 11.68
C CYS A 30 -44.92 -0.68 11.70
N VAL A 31 -45.34 0.42 12.33
CA VAL A 31 -44.51 1.63 12.47
C VAL A 31 -43.26 1.33 13.31
N TYR A 32 -43.41 0.59 14.41
CA TYR A 32 -42.27 0.19 15.25
C TYR A 32 -41.26 -0.67 14.47
N LEU A 33 -41.72 -1.68 13.74
CA LEU A 33 -40.88 -2.55 12.92
C LEU A 33 -40.18 -1.77 11.80
N PHE A 34 -40.86 -0.81 11.19
CA PHE A 34 -40.27 0.07 10.17
C PHE A 34 -39.08 0.86 10.73
N PHE A 35 -39.23 1.48 11.91
CA PHE A 35 -38.12 2.19 12.55
C PHE A 35 -37.01 1.25 13.04
N ALA A 36 -37.35 0.06 13.53
CA ALA A 36 -36.37 -0.93 13.95
C ALA A 36 -35.54 -1.43 12.77
N ALA A 37 -36.18 -1.77 11.65
CA ALA A 37 -35.51 -2.17 10.42
C ALA A 37 -34.62 -1.05 9.88
N SER A 38 -35.12 0.18 9.85
CA SER A 38 -34.35 1.35 9.41
C SER A 38 -33.08 1.52 10.24
N ARG A 39 -33.16 1.44 11.57
CA ARG A 39 -31.98 1.55 12.45
C ARG A 39 -30.96 0.45 12.18
N PHE A 40 -31.41 -0.78 11.99
CA PHE A 40 -30.54 -1.90 11.69
C PHE A 40 -29.82 -1.72 10.34
N GLU A 41 -30.53 -1.25 9.31
CA GLU A 41 -29.93 -0.94 8.01
C GLU A 41 -28.90 0.19 8.12
N TYR A 42 -29.19 1.25 8.88
CA TYR A 42 -28.24 2.33 9.12
C TYR A 42 -26.96 1.85 9.81
N GLU A 43 -27.07 1.03 10.86
CA GLU A 43 -25.90 0.48 11.55
C GLU A 43 -25.07 -0.46 10.65
N LEU A 44 -25.74 -1.25 9.81
CA LEU A 44 -25.07 -2.13 8.85
C LEU A 44 -24.31 -1.30 7.80
N LEU A 45 -24.97 -0.28 7.25
CA LEU A 45 -24.39 0.63 6.27
C LEU A 45 -23.20 1.39 6.86
N GLU A 46 -23.31 1.88 8.09
CA GLU A 46 -22.21 2.58 8.76
C GLU A 46 -20.98 1.67 8.93
N LYS A 47 -21.19 0.39 9.26
CA LYS A 47 -20.10 -0.60 9.36
C LYS A 47 -19.43 -0.84 8.01
N GLU A 48 -20.19 -1.00 6.94
CA GLU A 48 -19.64 -1.19 5.59
C GLU A 48 -18.88 0.04 5.09
N VAL A 49 -19.41 1.24 5.34
CA VAL A 49 -18.74 2.49 5.00
C VAL A 49 -17.42 2.61 5.74
N LYS A 50 -17.40 2.38 7.06
CA LYS A 50 -16.16 2.41 7.85
C LYS A 50 -15.13 1.40 7.35
N GLN A 51 -15.54 0.18 7.01
CA GLN A 51 -14.63 -0.83 6.45
C GLN A 51 -14.06 -0.38 5.10
N THR A 52 -14.90 0.22 4.25
CA THR A 52 -14.49 0.73 2.94
C THR A 52 -13.52 1.90 3.07
N GLU A 53 -13.79 2.85 3.96
CA GLU A 53 -12.88 3.98 4.25
C GLU A 53 -11.54 3.52 4.79
N GLN A 54 -11.53 2.55 5.71
CA GLN A 54 -10.30 1.96 6.23
C GLN A 54 -9.47 1.31 5.10
N LEU A 55 -10.12 0.57 4.21
CA LEU A 55 -9.46 -0.07 3.08
C LEU A 55 -8.92 0.96 2.08
N LEU A 56 -9.69 2.03 1.80
CA LEU A 56 -9.29 3.11 0.91
C LEU A 56 -8.11 3.90 1.48
N SER A 57 -8.13 4.20 2.79
CA SER A 57 -7.04 4.85 3.51
C SER A 57 -5.74 4.02 3.41
N LYS A 58 -5.82 2.70 3.62
CA LYS A 58 -4.67 1.79 3.46
C LYS A 58 -4.13 1.78 2.03
N ARG A 59 -5.01 1.73 1.02
CA ARG A 59 -4.60 1.81 -0.40
C ARG A 59 -3.87 3.11 -0.69
N LYS A 60 -4.36 4.24 -0.16
CA LYS A 60 -3.73 5.55 -0.29
C LYS A 60 -2.35 5.59 0.35
N ASP A 61 -2.19 5.02 1.55
CA ASP A 61 -0.89 4.91 2.21
C ASP A 61 0.10 4.06 1.40
N ILE A 62 -0.32 2.89 0.90
CA ILE A 62 0.51 2.04 0.02
C ILE A 62 0.96 2.80 -1.23
N ASN A 63 0.03 3.48 -1.93
CA ASN A 63 0.35 4.24 -3.13
C ASN A 63 1.34 5.37 -2.83
N THR A 64 1.14 6.11 -1.74
CA THR A 64 2.05 7.18 -1.32
C THR A 64 3.46 6.65 -1.06
N LYS A 65 3.59 5.46 -0.47
CA LYS A 65 4.90 4.81 -0.26
C LYS A 65 5.54 4.35 -1.58
N PHE A 66 4.76 3.84 -2.53
CA PHE A 66 5.28 3.53 -3.86
C PHE A 66 5.74 4.78 -4.62
N ASP A 67 5.04 5.90 -4.48
CA ASP A 67 5.47 7.17 -5.07
C ASP A 67 6.80 7.65 -4.48
N MET A 68 7.00 7.48 -3.17
CA MET A 68 8.29 7.75 -2.53
C MET A 68 9.40 6.83 -3.09
N ILE A 69 9.14 5.52 -3.19
CA ILE A 69 10.10 4.56 -3.78
C ILE A 69 10.47 4.97 -5.21
N LEU A 70 9.49 5.32 -6.03
CA LEU A 70 9.71 5.78 -7.41
C LEU A 70 10.57 7.04 -7.45
N LEU A 71 10.31 8.00 -6.56
CA LEU A 71 11.11 9.22 -6.45
C LEU A 71 12.56 8.92 -6.05
N ARG A 72 12.78 7.98 -5.12
CA ARG A 72 14.12 7.53 -4.73
C ARG A 72 14.86 6.85 -5.87
N PHE A 73 14.20 5.97 -6.63
CA PHE A 73 14.82 5.38 -7.83
C PHE A 73 15.17 6.42 -8.89
N LYS A 74 14.34 7.45 -9.08
CA LYS A 74 14.65 8.60 -9.96
C LYS A 74 15.81 9.45 -9.46
N GLN A 75 16.06 9.49 -8.15
CA GLN A 75 17.24 10.14 -7.58
C GLN A 75 18.48 9.28 -7.80
N LEU A 76 18.38 7.97 -7.52
CA LEU A 76 19.45 6.99 -7.75
C LEU A 76 19.94 6.97 -9.20
N SER A 77 19.04 7.12 -10.18
CA SER A 77 19.42 7.15 -11.60
C SER A 77 20.21 8.39 -12.02
N LYS A 78 20.16 9.48 -11.25
CA LYS A 78 20.92 10.71 -11.53
C LYS A 78 22.37 10.64 -11.08
N TYR A 79 22.70 9.74 -10.16
CA TYR A 79 24.07 9.60 -9.71
C TYR A 79 24.92 8.88 -10.74
N THR A 80 25.98 9.55 -11.17
CA THR A 80 26.92 9.05 -12.18
C THR A 80 28.35 9.02 -11.67
N SER A 81 28.65 9.64 -10.53
CA SER A 81 30.02 9.77 -10.03
C SER A 81 30.34 8.73 -8.95
N ILE A 82 31.59 8.26 -8.96
CA ILE A 82 32.12 7.26 -8.02
C ILE A 82 32.94 8.04 -6.97
N ASN A 83 32.30 8.98 -6.29
CA ASN A 83 32.85 9.62 -5.10
C ASN A 83 32.30 8.93 -3.85
N SER A 84 33.09 8.87 -2.77
CA SER A 84 32.70 8.22 -1.51
C SER A 84 31.41 8.79 -0.91
N GLU A 85 31.20 10.09 -1.03
CA GLU A 85 29.98 10.77 -0.57
C GLU A 85 28.75 10.37 -1.39
N GLU A 86 28.86 10.31 -2.71
CA GLU A 86 27.76 9.86 -3.58
C GLU A 86 27.44 8.38 -3.36
N MET A 87 28.45 7.54 -3.16
CA MET A 87 28.27 6.12 -2.86
C MET A 87 27.53 5.91 -1.53
N ASN A 88 27.90 6.66 -0.49
CA ASN A 88 27.19 6.60 0.79
C ASN A 88 25.73 7.05 0.65
N ASN A 89 25.49 8.14 -0.09
CA ASN A 89 24.14 8.63 -0.35
C ASN A 89 23.29 7.63 -1.15
N GLN A 90 23.88 6.95 -2.14
CA GLN A 90 23.21 5.89 -2.90
C GLN A 90 22.83 4.70 -2.01
N ALA A 91 23.73 4.26 -1.13
CA ALA A 91 23.47 3.17 -0.19
C ALA A 91 22.31 3.51 0.77
N ILE A 92 22.32 4.72 1.33
CA ILE A 92 21.23 5.22 2.20
C ILE A 92 19.89 5.24 1.44
N MET A 93 19.88 5.71 0.19
CA MET A 93 18.66 5.73 -0.62
C MET A 93 18.15 4.33 -0.94
N LEU A 94 19.05 3.38 -1.21
CA LEU A 94 18.69 1.99 -1.47
C LEU A 94 18.11 1.32 -0.22
N GLU A 95 18.70 1.58 0.95
CA GLU A 95 18.18 1.13 2.23
C GLU A 95 16.79 1.71 2.52
N ASP A 96 16.58 3.01 2.26
CA ASP A 96 15.27 3.67 2.40
C ASP A 96 14.20 3.02 1.51
N ILE A 97 14.56 2.67 0.26
CA ILE A 97 13.68 1.93 -0.66
C ILE A 97 13.34 0.55 -0.09
N GLN A 98 14.33 -0.21 0.37
CA GLN A 98 14.12 -1.56 0.91
C GLN A 98 13.27 -1.53 2.18
N ASN A 99 13.53 -0.60 3.09
CA ASN A 99 12.76 -0.41 4.32
C ASN A 99 11.32 0.01 4.02
N THR A 100 11.12 0.91 3.07
CA THR A 100 9.77 1.32 2.64
C THR A 100 9.02 0.16 2.00
N ASN A 101 9.70 -0.63 1.17
CA ASN A 101 9.13 -1.82 0.54
C ASN A 101 8.76 -2.90 1.58
N PHE A 102 9.59 -3.09 2.61
CA PHE A 102 9.28 -4.00 3.73
C PHE A 102 8.03 -3.58 4.49
N LYS A 103 7.88 -2.28 4.79
CA LYS A 103 6.67 -1.74 5.42
C LYS A 103 5.42 -1.99 4.57
N ILE A 104 5.51 -1.84 3.25
CA ILE A 104 4.40 -2.18 2.34
C ILE A 104 4.09 -3.68 2.41
N LYS A 105 5.10 -4.56 2.37
CA LYS A 105 4.91 -6.01 2.49
C LYS A 105 4.23 -6.39 3.80
N ASP A 106 4.56 -5.74 4.91
CA ASP A 106 3.91 -5.95 6.20
C ASP A 106 2.44 -5.51 6.22
N ILE A 107 2.10 -4.39 5.57
CA ILE A 107 0.71 -3.96 5.41
C ILE A 107 -0.07 -4.99 4.58
N ILE A 108 0.50 -5.45 3.47
CA ILE A 108 -0.15 -6.44 2.58
C ILE A 108 -0.35 -7.78 3.30
N LYS A 109 0.63 -8.26 4.07
CA LYS A 109 0.54 -9.54 4.81
C LYS A 109 -0.57 -9.56 5.85
N LYS A 110 -0.88 -8.41 6.45
CA LYS A 110 -1.93 -8.29 7.47
C LYS A 110 -3.34 -8.34 6.85
N GLU A 111 -3.46 -8.14 5.55
CA GLU A 111 -4.74 -8.19 4.83
C GLU A 111 -4.98 -9.56 4.21
N LYS A 112 -6.23 -10.01 4.22
CA LYS A 112 -6.62 -11.24 3.52
C LYS A 112 -6.43 -11.02 2.01
N THR A 113 -5.58 -11.85 1.41
CA THR A 113 -5.05 -11.77 0.03
C THR A 113 -6.08 -11.95 -1.09
N THR A 114 -7.38 -11.91 -0.81
CA THR A 114 -8.44 -12.22 -1.77
C THR A 114 -8.86 -11.04 -2.64
N VAL A 115 -8.48 -9.80 -2.32
CA VAL A 115 -8.82 -8.63 -3.14
C VAL A 115 -7.74 -8.37 -4.20
N SER A 116 -8.14 -8.33 -5.47
CA SER A 116 -7.25 -8.18 -6.65
C SER A 116 -6.21 -7.04 -6.52
N SER A 117 -6.57 -5.92 -5.89
CA SER A 117 -5.64 -4.80 -5.66
C SER A 117 -4.40 -5.17 -4.84
N PHE A 118 -4.53 -6.06 -3.84
CA PHE A 118 -3.40 -6.47 -3.01
C PHE A 118 -2.47 -7.45 -3.73
N LEU A 119 -2.98 -8.22 -4.69
CA LEU A 119 -2.13 -9.04 -5.57
C LEU A 119 -1.24 -8.16 -6.45
N LEU A 120 -1.79 -7.06 -6.98
CA LEU A 120 -1.00 -6.08 -7.74
C LEU A 120 0.08 -5.46 -6.86
N TYR A 121 -0.27 -4.98 -5.66
CA TYR A 121 0.73 -4.42 -4.74
C TYR A 121 1.80 -5.44 -4.36
N LYS A 122 1.43 -6.71 -4.14
CA LYS A 122 2.40 -7.77 -3.89
C LYS A 122 3.38 -7.91 -5.05
N LYS A 123 2.88 -7.98 -6.29
CA LYS A 123 3.74 -8.02 -7.48
C LYS A 123 4.67 -6.80 -7.55
N MET A 124 4.13 -5.60 -7.35
CA MET A 124 4.93 -4.37 -7.34
C MET A 124 6.02 -4.40 -6.25
N THR A 125 5.74 -4.92 -5.06
CA THR A 125 6.76 -5.04 -4.01
C THR A 125 7.88 -6.02 -4.38
N ASP A 126 7.57 -7.06 -5.16
CA ASP A 126 8.57 -8.01 -5.64
C ASP A 126 9.40 -7.40 -6.78
N ASP A 127 8.78 -6.65 -7.68
CA ASP A 127 9.46 -5.89 -8.74
C ASP A 127 10.42 -4.84 -8.14
N VAL A 128 10.00 -4.12 -7.08
CA VAL A 128 10.87 -3.17 -6.34
C VAL A 128 12.06 -3.89 -5.71
N SER A 129 11.85 -5.07 -5.11
CA SER A 129 12.94 -5.87 -4.53
C SER A 129 13.96 -6.28 -5.60
N GLN A 130 13.50 -6.71 -6.78
CA GLN A 130 14.38 -7.07 -7.90
C GLN A 130 15.14 -5.85 -8.42
N MET A 131 14.44 -4.72 -8.62
CA MET A 131 15.05 -3.49 -9.12
C MET A 131 16.12 -2.95 -8.16
N ALA A 132 15.88 -3.00 -6.85
CA ALA A 132 16.85 -2.63 -5.83
C ALA A 132 18.10 -3.54 -5.88
N GLY A 133 17.92 -4.85 -6.03
CA GLY A 133 19.04 -5.80 -6.18
C GLY A 133 19.86 -5.58 -7.44
N ILE A 134 19.21 -5.27 -8.57
CA ILE A 134 19.90 -4.91 -9.83
C ILE A 134 20.72 -3.63 -9.64
N GLN A 135 20.16 -2.63 -8.96
CA GLN A 135 20.84 -1.37 -8.68
C GLN A 135 22.09 -1.57 -7.81
N ASP A 136 21.99 -2.36 -6.74
CA ASP A 136 23.12 -2.72 -5.87
C ASP A 136 24.24 -3.42 -6.65
N SER A 137 23.87 -4.39 -7.49
CA SER A 137 24.81 -5.10 -8.36
C SER A 137 25.49 -4.16 -9.37
N LEU A 138 24.74 -3.24 -9.97
CA LEU A 138 25.28 -2.22 -10.87
C LEU A 138 26.28 -1.30 -10.17
N PHE A 139 26.00 -0.89 -8.93
CA PHE A 139 26.93 -0.08 -8.14
C PHE A 139 28.23 -0.82 -7.85
N THR A 140 28.12 -2.06 -7.37
CA THR A 140 29.27 -2.92 -7.10
C THR A 140 30.12 -3.11 -8.36
N THR A 141 29.49 -3.34 -9.50
CA THR A 141 30.17 -3.53 -10.79
C THR A 141 30.88 -2.25 -11.24
N ARG A 142 30.23 -1.08 -11.13
CA ARG A 142 30.85 0.21 -11.49
C ARG A 142 32.07 0.50 -10.63
N PHE A 143 31.98 0.25 -9.33
CA PHE A 143 33.10 0.41 -8.42
C PHE A 143 34.28 -0.50 -8.79
N GLN A 144 34.01 -1.77 -9.09
CA GLN A 144 35.04 -2.71 -9.54
C GLN A 144 35.71 -2.26 -10.84
N ILE A 145 34.94 -1.78 -11.83
CA ILE A 145 35.47 -1.27 -13.10
C ILE A 145 36.42 -0.09 -12.86
N GLU A 146 36.03 0.89 -12.02
CA GLU A 146 36.86 2.07 -11.77
C GLU A 146 38.14 1.73 -11.00
N ASN A 147 38.06 0.78 -10.06
CA ASN A 147 39.24 0.27 -9.37
C ASN A 147 40.23 -0.41 -10.34
N VAL A 148 39.73 -1.27 -11.23
CA VAL A 148 40.56 -1.93 -12.26
C VAL A 148 41.18 -0.90 -13.21
N LYS A 149 40.41 0.10 -13.63
CA LYS A 149 40.90 1.20 -14.47
C LYS A 149 42.02 1.99 -13.79
N THR A 150 41.85 2.30 -12.50
CA THR A 150 42.87 3.00 -11.70
C THR A 150 44.15 2.18 -11.57
N GLN A 151 44.03 0.86 -11.37
CA GLN A 151 45.17 -0.06 -11.32
C GLN A 151 45.89 -0.15 -12.68
N LEU A 152 45.14 -0.22 -13.78
CA LEU A 152 45.69 -0.21 -15.15
C LEU A 152 46.44 1.09 -15.43
N ASP A 153 45.86 2.24 -15.10
CA ASP A 153 46.52 3.54 -15.26
C ASP A 153 47.80 3.65 -14.41
N GLY A 154 47.79 3.10 -13.19
CA GLY A 154 48.97 2.99 -12.33
C GLY A 154 50.06 2.12 -12.96
N CYS A 155 49.68 0.98 -13.55
CA CYS A 155 50.58 0.10 -14.28
C CYS A 155 51.18 0.80 -15.51
N PHE A 156 50.35 1.48 -16.32
CA PHE A 156 50.80 2.25 -17.47
C PHE A 156 51.78 3.35 -17.09
N LYS A 157 51.51 4.11 -16.02
CA LYS A 157 52.43 5.14 -15.50
C LYS A 157 53.75 4.53 -15.06
N THR A 158 53.72 3.43 -14.33
CA THR A 158 54.92 2.74 -13.85
C THR A 158 55.74 2.19 -15.02
N ASN A 159 55.08 1.55 -16.00
CA ASN A 159 55.71 1.04 -17.20
C ASN A 159 56.35 2.16 -18.03
N ASN A 160 55.63 3.25 -18.27
CA ASN A 160 56.17 4.41 -18.97
C ASN A 160 57.37 5.04 -18.24
N ASN A 161 57.32 5.11 -16.91
CA ASN A 161 58.44 5.59 -16.10
C ASN A 161 59.64 4.65 -16.17
N ALA A 162 59.42 3.33 -16.13
CA ALA A 162 60.46 2.33 -16.32
C ALA A 162 61.08 2.41 -17.73
N ALA A 163 60.25 2.48 -18.78
CA ALA A 163 60.69 2.63 -20.16
C ALA A 163 61.50 3.93 -20.37
N LYS A 164 61.08 5.05 -19.76
CA LYS A 164 61.85 6.31 -19.76
C LYS A 164 63.19 6.17 -19.04
N LYS A 165 63.25 5.47 -17.90
CA LYS A 165 64.50 5.20 -17.18
C LYS A 165 65.47 4.32 -17.98
N ILE A 166 64.95 3.29 -18.67
CA ILE A 166 65.74 2.41 -19.55
C ILE A 166 66.29 3.20 -20.74
N ARG A 167 65.45 3.97 -21.44
CA ARG A 167 65.86 4.79 -22.60
C ARG A 167 66.82 5.93 -22.23
N GLY A 168 66.74 6.45 -21.01
CA GLY A 168 67.63 7.50 -20.48
C GLY A 168 68.99 7.01 -19.97
N GLY A 169 69.34 5.72 -20.14
CA GLY A 169 70.66 5.19 -19.81
C GLY A 169 71.03 5.18 -18.33
N ARG A 170 70.08 5.41 -17.41
CA ARG A 170 70.32 5.54 -15.96
C ARG A 170 70.42 4.21 -15.20
N PHE A 171 70.76 3.12 -15.90
CA PHE A 171 71.21 1.86 -15.32
C PHE A 171 72.72 1.73 -15.49
N THR A 172 73.47 2.75 -15.08
CA THR A 172 74.90 2.59 -14.79
C THR A 172 75.02 2.20 -13.32
N ARG A 173 75.70 1.08 -13.12
CA ARG A 173 76.02 0.33 -11.90
C ARG A 173 76.33 1.17 -10.67
#